data_AF-A0A964PKL5-F1
#
_entry.id   AF-A0A964PKL5-F1
#
_cell.length_a   1.000
_cell.length_b   1.000
_cell.length_c   1.000
_cell.angle_alpha   90.00
_cell.angle_beta   90.00
_cell.angle_gamma   90.00
#
_symmetry.space_group_name_H-M   'P 1'
#
loop_
_entity.id
_entity.type
_entity.pdbx_description
1 polymer ?
#
loop_
_entity_poly.entity_id
_entity_poly.type
_entity_poly.pdbx_seq_one_letter_code
_entity_poly.pdbx_strand_id
1 'polypeptide(L)'
;MDKAIDKSMDFDRHRYSRLVQPFDHPERIYFDVSFPADFPQDNPAADAARREWLEAWLEQRRLCATGHEVVKRRPFDFLEDNPAGYQQRWEIRCIATPGR
;
A
#
# COMPACT_ATOMS: atom_id res chain seq x y z
N MET A 1 -29.25 11.86 8.63
CA MET A 1 -28.03 11.20 9.17
C MET A 1 -27.00 11.24 8.07
N ASP A 2 -26.39 12.40 7.90
CA ASP A 2 -25.41 12.67 6.86
C ASP A 2 -24.09 12.00 7.26
N LYS A 3 -23.81 10.84 6.68
CA LYS A 3 -22.51 10.19 6.81
C LYS A 3 -21.48 11.13 6.19
N ALA A 4 -20.60 11.68 7.02
CA ALA A 4 -19.44 12.44 6.62
C ALA A 4 -18.65 11.70 5.53
N ILE A 5 -18.82 12.13 4.28
CA ILE A 5 -18.14 11.55 3.10
C ILE A 5 -16.63 11.86 3.13
N ASP A 6 -16.22 12.88 3.89
CA ASP A 6 -14.85 13.44 3.87
C ASP A 6 -13.80 12.68 4.70
N LYS A 7 -14.15 11.62 5.43
CA LYS A 7 -13.19 10.84 6.23
C LYS A 7 -13.47 9.34 6.21
N SER A 8 -13.78 8.80 5.04
CA SER A 8 -13.84 7.35 4.90
C SER A 8 -12.42 6.79 4.82
N MET A 9 -12.20 5.60 5.39
CA MET A 9 -10.95 4.85 5.24
C MET A 9 -10.55 4.70 3.76
N ASP A 10 -11.55 4.67 2.86
CA ASP A 10 -11.34 4.63 1.42
C ASP A 10 -10.73 5.92 0.85
N PHE A 11 -11.15 7.09 1.35
CA PHE A 11 -10.56 8.37 0.98
C PHE A 11 -9.09 8.44 1.41
N ASP A 12 -8.79 8.09 2.67
CA ASP A 12 -7.41 8.11 3.19
C ASP A 12 -6.51 7.12 2.44
N ARG A 13 -7.03 5.91 2.15
CA ARG A 13 -6.35 4.92 1.33
C ARG A 13 -5.94 5.50 -0.02
N HIS A 14 -6.86 6.10 -0.77
CA HIS A 14 -6.56 6.65 -2.09
C HIS A 14 -5.64 7.89 -2.02
N ARG A 15 -5.78 8.68 -0.96
CA ARG A 15 -5.03 9.93 -0.78
C ARG A 15 -3.57 9.69 -0.38
N TYR A 16 -3.33 8.74 0.51
CA TYR A 16 -2.02 8.54 1.15
C TYR A 16 -1.31 7.27 0.74
N SER A 17 -1.91 6.48 -0.17
CA SER A 17 -1.26 5.28 -0.66
C SER A 17 -1.62 4.94 -2.10
N ARG A 18 -0.80 4.11 -2.73
CA ARG A 18 -1.12 3.47 -4.01
C ARG A 18 -0.51 2.08 -4.09
N LEU A 19 -1.14 1.25 -4.91
CA LEU A 19 -0.56 -0.02 -5.36
C LEU A 19 0.05 0.17 -6.75
N VAL A 20 1.30 -0.24 -6.92
CA VAL A 20 2.04 -0.16 -8.18
C VAL A 20 2.47 -1.57 -8.59
N GLN A 21 2.19 -1.93 -9.83
CA GLN A 21 2.74 -3.12 -10.48
C GLN A 21 3.47 -2.64 -11.73
N PRO A 22 4.82 -2.61 -11.73
CA PRO A 22 5.58 -2.17 -12.89
C PRO A 22 5.24 -3.00 -14.13
N PHE A 23 5.14 -2.34 -15.28
CA PHE A 23 4.78 -3.02 -16.53
C PHE A 23 5.85 -4.01 -17.01
N ASP A 24 7.12 -3.65 -16.81
CA ASP A 24 8.30 -4.44 -17.15
C ASP A 24 8.60 -5.57 -16.15
N HIS A 25 8.05 -5.47 -14.94
CA HIS A 25 8.21 -6.44 -13.86
C HIS A 25 6.86 -6.75 -13.19
N PRO A 26 5.93 -7.43 -13.90
CA PRO A 26 4.58 -7.69 -13.40
C PRO A 26 4.53 -8.61 -12.18
N GLU A 27 5.60 -9.36 -11.92
CA GLU A 27 5.76 -10.18 -10.71
C GLU A 27 5.95 -9.34 -9.45
N ARG A 28 6.31 -8.06 -9.59
CA ARG A 28 6.56 -7.15 -8.46
C ARG A 28 5.32 -6.36 -8.12
N ILE A 29 5.02 -6.32 -6.83
CA ILE A 29 3.94 -5.50 -6.30
C ILE A 29 4.56 -4.56 -5.27
N TYR A 30 4.34 -3.26 -5.47
CA TYR A 30 4.77 -2.23 -4.55
C TYR A 30 3.56 -1.54 -3.95
N PHE A 31 3.65 -1.21 -2.67
CA PHE A 31 2.69 -0.39 -1.97
C PHE A 31 3.41 0.86 -1.47
N ASP A 32 3.10 1.98 -2.11
CA ASP A 32 3.75 3.26 -1.85
C ASP A 32 2.87 4.05 -0.88
N VAL A 33 3.47 4.61 0.18
CA VAL A 33 2.75 5.29 1.26
C VAL A 33 3.35 6.64 1.62
N SER A 34 2.48 7.52 2.09
CA SER A 34 2.82 8.82 2.70
C SER A 34 2.46 8.81 4.19
N PHE A 35 3.11 9.71 4.93
CA PHE A 35 3.02 9.89 6.37
C PHE A 35 2.53 11.31 6.69
N PRO A 36 1.24 11.62 6.42
CA PRO A 36 0.65 12.90 6.82
C PRO A 36 0.63 13.04 8.35
N ALA A 37 0.35 14.25 8.83
CA ALA A 37 0.28 14.53 10.28
C ALA A 37 -0.75 13.64 11.01
N ASP A 38 -1.85 13.28 10.36
CA ASP A 38 -2.89 12.39 10.91
C ASP A 38 -2.47 10.91 10.95
N PHE A 39 -1.49 10.51 10.13
CA PHE A 39 -0.95 9.15 10.05
C PHE A 39 0.59 9.14 10.10
N PRO A 40 1.19 9.58 11.22
CA PRO A 40 2.63 9.74 11.31
C PRO A 40 3.36 8.40 11.17
N GLN A 41 4.63 8.47 10.77
CA GLN A 41 5.45 7.30 10.46
C GLN A 41 5.61 6.37 11.69
N ASP A 42 5.94 6.94 12.85
CA ASP A 42 6.32 6.19 14.05
C ASP A 42 5.13 5.90 14.99
N ASN A 43 3.92 5.84 14.44
CA ASN A 43 2.70 5.55 15.20
C ASN A 43 2.14 4.15 14.85
N PRO A 44 1.97 3.25 15.83
CA PRO A 44 1.45 1.91 15.58
C PRO A 44 0.04 1.85 14.97
N ALA A 45 -0.86 2.76 15.36
CA ALA A 45 -2.20 2.83 14.79
C ALA A 45 -2.16 3.29 13.32
N ALA A 46 -1.23 4.19 12.99
CA ALA A 46 -1.01 4.60 11.60
C ALA A 46 -0.40 3.47 10.75
N ASP A 47 0.50 2.63 11.31
CA ASP A 47 0.98 1.42 10.61
C ASP A 47 -0.15 0.41 10.38
N ALA A 48 -1.04 0.23 11.37
CA ALA A 48 -2.21 -0.63 11.23
C ALA A 48 -3.15 -0.14 10.11
N ALA A 49 -3.46 1.16 10.08
CA ALA A 49 -4.26 1.75 9.01
C ALA A 49 -3.62 1.53 7.63
N ARG A 50 -2.30 1.71 7.50
CA ARG A 50 -1.57 1.43 6.25
C ARG A 50 -1.67 -0.04 5.82
N ARG A 51 -1.67 -0.99 6.76
CA ARG A 51 -1.89 -2.41 6.46
C ARG A 51 -3.32 -2.65 5.97
N GLU A 52 -4.32 -2.06 6.61
CA GLU A 52 -5.72 -2.15 6.14
C GLU A 52 -5.90 -1.57 4.73
N TRP A 53 -5.22 -0.46 4.43
CA TRP A 53 -5.20 0.12 3.08
C TRP A 53 -4.58 -0.82 2.05
N LEU A 54 -3.47 -1.48 2.41
CA LEU A 54 -2.83 -2.48 1.56
C LEU A 54 -3.78 -3.65 1.25
N GLU A 55 -4.44 -4.21 2.26
CA GLU A 55 -5.41 -5.30 2.06
C GLU A 55 -6.53 -4.86 1.11
N ALA A 56 -7.12 -3.68 1.34
CA ALA A 56 -8.18 -3.15 0.49
C ALA A 56 -7.72 -2.92 -0.96
N TRP A 57 -6.47 -2.51 -1.18
CA TRP A 57 -5.90 -2.39 -2.53
C TRP A 57 -5.71 -3.75 -3.21
N LEU A 58 -5.17 -4.74 -2.50
CA LEU A 58 -4.97 -6.08 -3.05
C LEU A 58 -6.30 -6.74 -3.39
N GLU A 59 -7.30 -6.60 -2.51
CA GLU A 59 -8.66 -7.07 -2.74
C GLU A 59 -9.28 -6.42 -3.99
N GLN A 60 -9.24 -5.08 -4.07
CA GLN A 60 -9.78 -4.35 -5.22
C GLN A 60 -9.11 -4.76 -6.55
N ARG A 61 -7.81 -5.05 -6.53
CA ARG A 61 -7.04 -5.47 -7.71
C ARG A 61 -7.09 -6.99 -7.94
N ARG A 62 -7.74 -7.76 -7.07
CA ARG A 62 -7.81 -9.23 -7.08
C ARG A 62 -6.41 -9.88 -7.10
N LEU A 63 -5.48 -9.31 -6.34
CA LEU A 63 -4.11 -9.80 -6.20
C LEU A 63 -3.94 -10.57 -4.88
N CYS A 64 -3.00 -11.52 -4.87
CA CYS A 64 -2.62 -12.27 -3.67
C CYS A 64 -3.79 -12.95 -2.92
N ALA A 65 -4.68 -13.64 -3.62
CA ALA A 65 -5.88 -14.26 -3.02
C ALA A 65 -5.58 -15.28 -1.90
N THR A 66 -4.40 -15.91 -1.91
CA THR A 66 -3.92 -16.82 -0.86
C THR A 66 -3.21 -16.15 0.30
N GLY A 67 -3.08 -14.82 0.27
CA GLY A 67 -2.32 -14.01 1.23
C GLY A 67 -1.04 -13.44 0.64
N HIS A 68 -0.42 -12.55 1.40
CA HIS A 68 0.78 -11.81 0.99
C HIS A 68 1.72 -11.57 2.16
N GLU A 69 2.94 -11.17 1.84
CA GLU A 69 3.96 -10.73 2.80
C GLU A 69 4.53 -9.38 2.40
N VAL A 70 4.80 -8.52 3.37
CA VAL A 70 5.62 -7.32 3.19
C VAL A 70 7.08 -7.72 3.39
N VAL A 71 7.83 -7.90 2.30
CA VAL A 71 9.20 -8.41 2.34
C VAL A 71 10.24 -7.34 2.65
N LYS A 72 9.93 -6.08 2.31
CA LYS A 72 10.82 -4.93 2.55
C LYS A 72 10.01 -3.65 2.71
N ARG A 73 10.48 -2.73 3.55
CA ARG A 73 10.00 -1.36 3.66
C ARG A 73 11.20 -0.43 3.56
N ARG A 74 11.17 0.53 2.64
CA ARG A 74 12.32 1.41 2.39
C ARG A 74 11.89 2.78 1.84
N PRO A 75 12.69 3.84 2.03
CA PRO A 75 12.53 5.04 1.23
C PRO A 75 12.76 4.75 -0.25
N PHE A 76 12.35 5.69 -1.09
CA PHE A 76 12.65 5.67 -2.52
C PHE A 76 14.10 6.05 -2.77
N ASP A 77 14.73 5.40 -3.75
CA ASP A 77 16.07 5.76 -4.19
C ASP A 77 16.01 6.98 -5.12
N PHE A 78 17.14 7.70 -5.28
CA PHE A 78 17.20 8.97 -6.00
C PHE A 78 16.71 8.90 -7.46
N LEU A 79 16.91 7.78 -8.14
CA LEU A 79 16.54 7.58 -9.55
C LEU A 79 15.22 6.81 -9.73
N GLU A 80 14.51 6.48 -8.64
CA GLU A 80 13.24 5.77 -8.75
C GLU A 80 12.09 6.69 -9.15
N ASP A 81 11.19 6.16 -9.98
CA ASP A 81 9.98 6.87 -10.39
C ASP A 81 9.02 7.06 -9.21
N ASN A 82 8.94 8.29 -8.72
CA ASN A 82 8.07 8.71 -7.62
C ASN A 82 7.55 10.16 -7.80
N PRO A 83 6.85 10.47 -8.91
CA PRO A 83 6.43 11.83 -9.23
C PRO A 83 5.39 12.38 -8.23
N ALA A 84 4.70 11.50 -7.51
CA ALA A 84 3.72 11.86 -6.49
C ALA A 84 4.33 12.07 -5.09
N GLY A 85 5.64 11.85 -4.93
CA GLY A 85 6.35 12.16 -3.68
C GLY A 85 5.97 11.28 -2.48
N TYR A 86 5.65 10.01 -2.70
CA TYR A 86 5.46 9.06 -1.60
C TYR A 86 6.75 8.89 -0.79
N GLN A 87 6.63 8.61 0.51
CA GLN A 87 7.78 8.65 1.43
C GLN A 87 8.40 7.28 1.64
N GLN A 88 7.62 6.20 1.54
CA GLN A 88 8.10 4.84 1.71
C GLN A 88 7.45 3.89 0.71
N ARG A 89 8.23 2.91 0.24
CA ARG A 89 7.80 1.80 -0.59
C ARG A 89 7.85 0.51 0.20
N TRP A 90 6.76 -0.23 0.18
CA TRP A 90 6.65 -1.59 0.72
C TRP A 90 6.66 -2.57 -0.44
N GLU A 91 7.58 -3.53 -0.41
CA GLU A 91 7.67 -4.59 -1.41
C GLU A 91 6.79 -5.75 -0.96
N ILE A 92 5.84 -6.13 -1.82
CA ILE A 92 4.82 -7.13 -1.53
C ILE A 92 5.09 -8.38 -2.35
N ARG A 93 5.05 -9.54 -1.68
CA ARG A 93 5.14 -10.86 -2.30
C ARG A 93 3.85 -11.61 -2.03
N CYS A 94 3.15 -12.04 -3.08
CA CYS A 94 2.02 -12.96 -2.90
C CYS A 94 2.52 -14.33 -2.45
N ILE A 95 1.82 -14.95 -1.51
CA ILE A 95 2.06 -16.33 -1.10
C ILE A 95 1.52 -17.22 -2.22
N ALA A 96 2.39 -18.03 -2.83
CA ALA A 96 1.97 -18.99 -3.83
C ALA A 96 0.96 -19.98 -3.21
N THR A 97 -0.09 -20.30 -3.95
CA THR A 97 -0.91 -21.47 -3.60
C THR A 97 0.02 -22.69 -3.68
N PRO A 98 0.15 -23.51 -2.62
CA PRO A 98 0.86 -24.78 -2.72
C PRO A 98 0.22 -25.56 -3.87
N GLY A 99 1.01 -25.89 -4.90
CA GLY A 99 0.52 -26.61 -6.06
C GLY A 99 -0.23 -27.86 -5.62
N ARG A 100 -1.44 -28.03 -6.17
CA ARG A 100 -2.22 -29.25 -6.02
C ARG A 100 -1.59 -30.37 -6.84
#